data_AF-A0A6B3GPV1-F1
#
_entry.id   AF-A0A6B3GPV1-F1
#
_cell.length_a   1.000
_cell.length_b   1.000
_cell.length_c   1.000
_cell.angle_alpha   90.00
_cell.angle_beta   90.00
_cell.angle_gamma   90.00
#
_symmetry.space_group_name_H-M   'P 1'
#
loop_
_entity.id
_entity.type
_entity.pdbx_description
1 polymer ?
#
loop_
_entity_poly.entity_id
_entity_poly.type
_entity_poly.pdbx_seq_one_letter_code
_entity_poly.pdbx_strand_id
1 'polypeptide(L)'
;RMGDRLAHVHLADGKGSAKDEHLVPGRGDQPCAELLERLARKGFDGHVVIEVNTRRAMSSAEREADLAEALAFTRLHLATS
;
A
#
# COMPACT_ATOMS: atom_id res chain seq x y z
N ARG A 1 -15.88 7.22 8.29
CA ARG A 1 -14.66 8.01 8.66
C ARG A 1 -13.75 7.10 9.49
N MET A 2 -12.44 7.12 9.25
CA MET A 2 -11.45 6.54 10.15
C MET A 2 -11.31 7.45 11.38
N GLY A 3 -11.37 6.88 12.58
CA GLY A 3 -11.27 7.61 13.84
C GLY A 3 -10.15 7.06 14.73
N ASP A 4 -10.08 7.52 15.97
CA ASP A 4 -8.94 7.35 16.88
C ASP A 4 -8.64 5.90 17.28
N ARG A 5 -9.49 4.94 16.89
CA ARG A 5 -9.26 3.50 17.08
C ARG A 5 -8.62 2.80 15.88
N LEU A 6 -8.27 3.53 14.82
CA LEU A 6 -7.56 2.93 13.69
C LEU A 6 -6.20 2.47 14.19
N ALA A 7 -5.95 1.16 14.16
CA ALA A 7 -4.69 0.58 14.62
C ALA A 7 -3.86 0.03 13.45
N HIS A 8 -4.50 -0.62 12.48
CA HIS A 8 -3.83 -1.22 11.32
C HIS A 8 -4.50 -0.81 10.01
N VAL A 9 -3.70 -0.64 8.97
CA VAL A 9 -4.12 -0.44 7.58
C VAL A 9 -3.45 -1.49 6.73
N HIS A 10 -4.25 -2.37 6.12
CA HIS A 10 -3.76 -3.26 5.09
C HIS A 10 -3.82 -2.52 3.76
N LEU A 11 -2.68 -2.39 3.08
CA LEU A 11 -2.52 -1.59 1.90
C LEU A 11 -2.29 -2.49 0.69
N ALA A 12 -3.16 -2.33 -0.29
CA ALA A 12 -3.05 -2.91 -1.61
C ALA A 12 -3.69 -1.95 -2.63
N ASP A 13 -3.34 -2.11 -3.90
CA ASP A 13 -3.87 -1.30 -5.00
C ASP A 13 -4.71 -2.17 -5.95
N GLY A 14 -5.46 -1.53 -6.84
CA GLY A 14 -6.38 -2.20 -7.75
C GLY A 14 -6.98 -1.25 -8.78
N LYS A 15 -7.54 -1.82 -9.85
CA LYS A 15 -8.16 -1.08 -10.96
C LYS A 15 -9.69 -1.08 -10.88
N GLY A 16 -10.22 -1.44 -9.71
CA GLY A 16 -11.67 -1.50 -9.47
C GLY A 16 -12.36 -2.66 -10.18
N SER A 17 -11.63 -3.75 -10.47
CA SER A 17 -12.27 -4.96 -11.00
C SER A 17 -13.21 -5.59 -9.96
N ALA A 18 -14.05 -6.55 -10.38
CA ALA A 18 -14.86 -7.34 -9.45
C ALA A 18 -14.02 -8.28 -8.56
N LYS A 19 -12.71 -8.40 -8.80
CA LYS A 19 -11.77 -9.17 -8.00
C LYS A 19 -10.99 -8.25 -7.08
N ASP A 20 -10.59 -8.80 -5.95
CA ASP A 20 -9.60 -8.16 -5.09
C ASP A 20 -8.19 -8.42 -5.65
N GLU A 21 -7.68 -7.43 -6.39
CA GLU A 21 -6.51 -7.58 -7.26
C GLU A 21 -5.19 -7.61 -6.50
N HIS A 22 -5.12 -6.96 -5.34
CA HIS A 22 -3.92 -6.83 -4.51
C HIS A 22 -2.66 -6.44 -5.31
N LEU A 23 -2.77 -5.42 -6.16
CA LEU A 23 -1.64 -4.92 -6.93
C LEU A 23 -0.63 -4.20 -6.03
N VAL A 24 0.62 -4.13 -6.50
CA VAL A 24 1.65 -3.26 -5.91
C VAL A 24 1.14 -1.81 -5.91
N PRO A 25 1.19 -1.09 -4.76
CA PRO A 25 0.84 0.32 -4.69
C PRO A 25 1.53 1.17 -5.75
N GLY A 26 0.75 1.94 -6.51
CA GLY A 26 1.21 2.74 -7.65
C GLY A 26 1.08 2.06 -9.01
N ARG A 27 0.65 0.79 -9.04
CA ARG A 27 0.37 0.05 -10.30
C ARG A 27 -1.14 -0.11 -10.60
N GLY A 28 -2.00 0.32 -9.69
CA GLY A 28 -3.45 0.41 -9.89
C GLY A 28 -3.91 1.87 -9.94
N ASP A 29 -5.20 2.07 -9.66
CA ASP A 29 -5.87 3.38 -9.73
C ASP A 29 -6.48 3.77 -8.37
N GLN A 30 -6.19 3.04 -7.30
CA GLN A 30 -6.64 3.43 -5.96
C GLN A 30 -5.79 4.60 -5.43
N PRO A 31 -6.37 5.50 -4.63
CA PRO A 31 -5.66 6.65 -4.08
C PRO A 31 -4.78 6.25 -2.87
N CYS A 32 -3.87 5.30 -3.07
CA CYS A 32 -2.98 4.78 -2.02
C CYS A 32 -2.06 5.87 -1.48
N ALA A 33 -1.50 6.71 -2.36
CA ALA A 33 -0.64 7.82 -1.98
C ALA A 33 -1.39 8.82 -1.09
N GLU A 34 -2.55 9.29 -1.53
CA GLU A 34 -3.35 10.28 -0.83
C GLU A 34 -3.85 9.76 0.53
N LEU A 35 -4.16 8.47 0.61
CA LEU A 35 -4.50 7.82 1.88
C LEU A 35 -3.31 7.87 2.85
N LEU A 36 -2.13 7.43 2.41
CA LEU A 36 -0.93 7.39 3.25
C LEU A 36 -0.51 8.78 3.72
N GLU A 37 -0.49 9.76 2.83
CA GLU A 37 -0.18 11.14 3.20
C GLU A 37 -1.20 11.71 4.19
N ARG A 38 -2.48 11.35 4.05
CA ARG A 38 -3.53 11.75 5.00
C ARG A 38 -3.35 11.08 6.36
N LEU A 39 -2.86 9.85 6.41
CA LEU A 39 -2.51 9.18 7.67
C LEU A 39 -1.33 9.87 8.33
N ALA A 40 -0.27 10.19 7.55
CA ALA A 40 0.90 10.91 8.03
C ALA A 40 0.55 12.29 8.62
N ARG A 41 -0.20 13.12 7.87
CA ARG A 41 -0.68 14.44 8.34
C ARG A 41 -1.57 14.39 9.59
N LYS A 42 -2.15 13.23 9.89
CA LYS A 42 -2.98 13.01 11.09
C LYS A 42 -2.21 12.44 12.27
N GLY A 43 -0.90 12.20 12.12
CA GLY A 43 -0.08 11.58 13.16
C GLY A 43 -0.47 10.13 13.43
N PHE A 44 -0.89 9.38 12.40
CA PHE A 44 -1.16 7.96 12.56
C PHE A 44 0.09 7.21 13.03
N ASP A 45 -0.02 6.54 14.17
CA ASP A 45 1.06 5.83 14.87
C ASP A 45 0.89 4.30 14.83
N GLY A 46 -0.13 3.82 14.13
CA GLY A 46 -0.40 2.41 13.92
C GLY A 46 0.45 1.77 12.82
N HIS A 47 0.06 0.57 12.40
CA HIS A 47 0.80 -0.20 11.39
C HIS A 47 0.19 -0.10 10.00
N VAL A 48 1.03 0.12 8.99
CA VAL A 48 0.68 -0.10 7.58
C VAL A 48 1.31 -1.42 7.13
N VAL A 49 0.46 -2.36 6.74
CA VAL A 49 0.84 -3.72 6.31
C VAL A 49 0.59 -3.81 4.80
N ILE A 50 1.63 -4.11 4.03
CA ILE A 50 1.50 -4.27 2.57
C ILE A 50 0.98 -5.67 2.29
N GLU A 51 -0.17 -5.77 1.62
CA GLU A 51 -0.80 -7.03 1.23
C GLU A 51 -0.88 -7.08 -0.31
N VAL A 52 0.16 -7.61 -0.96
CA VAL A 52 0.24 -7.66 -2.42
C VAL A 52 0.30 -9.09 -2.95
N ASN A 53 -0.24 -9.29 -4.14
CA ASN A 53 -0.22 -10.56 -4.85
C ASN A 53 0.97 -10.62 -5.81
N THR A 54 1.90 -11.54 -5.53
CA THR A 54 3.11 -11.77 -6.35
C THR A 54 3.04 -13.06 -7.19
N ARG A 55 1.83 -13.60 -7.42
CA ARG A 55 1.64 -14.85 -8.19
C ARG A 55 2.07 -14.74 -9.65
N ARG A 56 2.18 -13.52 -10.19
CA ARG A 56 2.65 -13.28 -11.57
C ARG A 56 4.17 -13.21 -11.68
N ALA A 57 4.88 -13.08 -10.57
CA ALA A 57 6.34 -13.05 -10.58
C ALA A 57 6.89 -14.41 -11.04
N MET A 58 7.73 -14.38 -12.06
CA MET A 58 8.35 -15.53 -12.71
C MET A 58 9.63 -16.00 -11.99
N SER A 59 10.11 -15.22 -11.03
CA SER A 59 11.30 -15.51 -10.23
C SER A 59 11.21 -14.97 -8.80
N SER A 60 12.09 -15.44 -7.92
CA SER A 60 12.25 -14.87 -6.57
C SER A 60 12.74 -13.43 -6.63
N ALA A 61 13.65 -13.11 -7.55
CA ALA A 61 14.17 -11.76 -7.74
C ALA A 61 13.06 -10.77 -8.15
N GLU A 62 12.16 -11.17 -9.04
CA GLU A 62 11.01 -10.36 -9.43
C GLU A 62 10.04 -10.16 -8.25
N ARG A 63 9.79 -11.22 -7.46
CA ARG A 63 8.98 -11.11 -6.24
C ARG A 63 9.61 -10.14 -5.23
N GLU A 64 10.92 -10.22 -5.03
CA GLU A 64 11.64 -9.31 -4.14
C GLU A 64 11.59 -7.86 -4.64
N ALA A 65 11.71 -7.65 -5.95
CA ALA A 65 11.60 -6.33 -6.56
C ALA A 65 10.19 -5.73 -6.35
N ASP A 66 9.13 -6.51 -6.57
CA ASP A 66 7.75 -6.08 -6.33
C ASP A 66 7.51 -5.69 -4.86
N LEU A 67 8.03 -6.47 -3.90
CA LEU A 67 7.92 -6.16 -2.47
C LEU A 67 8.74 -4.92 -2.08
N ALA A 68 9.93 -4.77 -2.65
CA ALA A 68 10.77 -3.59 -2.44
C ALA A 68 10.11 -2.32 -2.99
N GLU A 69 9.49 -2.40 -4.17
CA GLU A 69 8.74 -1.29 -4.76
C GLU A 69 7.54 -0.90 -3.89
N ALA A 70 6.73 -1.86 -3.45
CA ALA A 70 5.60 -1.61 -2.57
C ALA A 70 6.03 -0.94 -1.25
N LEU A 71 7.14 -1.40 -0.66
CA LEU A 71 7.69 -0.84 0.57
C LEU A 71 8.22 0.58 0.36
N ALA A 72 8.93 0.82 -0.73
CA ALA A 72 9.46 2.14 -1.08
C ALA A 72 8.34 3.15 -1.31
N PHE A 73 7.32 2.78 -2.10
CA PHE A 73 6.12 3.59 -2.32
C PHE A 73 5.47 3.96 -0.99
N THR A 74 5.22 2.96 -0.14
CA THR A 74 4.54 3.17 1.14
C THR A 74 5.31 4.13 2.04
N ARG A 75 6.64 3.95 2.16
CA ARG A 75 7.50 4.82 2.95
C ARG A 75 7.57 6.24 2.40
N LEU A 76 7.64 6.39 1.08
CA LEU A 76 7.68 7.70 0.43
C LEU A 76 6.46 8.55 0.81
N HIS A 77 5.26 7.98 0.70
CA HIS A 77 4.02 8.72 0.98
C HIS A 77 3.69 8.85 2.48
N LEU A 78 4.33 8.06 3.35
CA LEU A 78 4.28 8.27 4.81
C LEU A 78 5.27 9.32 5.30
N ALA A 79 6.30 9.66 4.51
CA ALA A 79 7.29 10.67 4.86
C ALA A 79 6.79 12.12 4.66
N THR A 80 5.56 12.31 4.18
CA THR A 80 4.93 13.62 4.03
C THR A 80 4.53 14.19 5.39
N SER A 81 5.21 15.26 5.80
CA SER A 81 4.93 16.07 7.00
C SER A 81 3.89 17.17 6.75
#